data_AF-A0A4Y7K1V2-F1
#
_entry.id   AF-A0A4Y7K1V2-F1
#
_cell.length_a   1.000
_cell.length_b   1.000
_cell.length_c   1.000
_cell.angle_alpha   90.00
_cell.angle_beta   90.00
_cell.angle_gamma   90.00
#
_symmetry.space_group_name_H-M   'P 1'
#
loop_
_entity.id
_entity.type
_entity.pdbx_description
1 polymer ?
#
loop_
_entity_poly.entity_id
_entity_poly.type
_entity_poly.pdbx_seq_one_letter_code
_entity_poly.pdbx_strand_id
1 'polypeptide(L)'
;MWSFDEDKEASTSSYIVMLEKELESLNNSVGSLRNQAAMGLDIEDHLKKKVRELEKEKILLYDAMKSQILELRHFHTQNRFEVTSFLEQEKNQFNSILDAVQERIQFQASLMKSSEHEQTVAKLDDLECRDVHITTDTGLVPQSPPALPKALGDEVGDTSDALAQALQEKVSALLLLSQQDERQLLERNVNAALQEKMDELQKNLLQVTNEKVKALLELAQLRQEYQVLQEDIIHERKQGNHLADTGEKNISTQEREVGKLTNLLKKTYLSRWVGRQDPNETGGQTNNKSNNSVDYARLRVENATLKESIETMEHLTSSIHRLRLSLVKAKDSSISLDPVTDTIQALNDVINEAKLIKTALGSSLPVSWSSEAENETQIPDISESSTDTSSERPDFVSTSGLEMVELLILAAQTLVANVNLLSVLPSQHE
;
A
#
# COMPACT_ATOMS: atom_id res chain seq x y z
N MET A 1 102.45 44.68 -15.34
CA MET A 1 101.83 43.74 -14.38
C MET A 1 100.34 43.92 -14.52
N TRP A 2 99.64 42.98 -15.18
CA TRP A 2 98.18 43.04 -15.35
C TRP A 2 97.57 42.23 -14.22
N SER A 3 96.87 42.89 -13.30
CA SER A 3 96.03 42.23 -12.30
C SER A 3 94.71 41.84 -12.97
N PHE A 4 94.41 40.55 -12.96
CA PHE A 4 93.17 40.00 -13.51
C PHE A 4 92.07 40.12 -12.43
N ASP A 5 90.90 40.66 -12.82
CA ASP A 5 89.77 41.07 -11.98
C ASP A 5 89.33 40.07 -10.88
N GLU A 6 89.37 40.49 -9.61
CA GLU A 6 88.68 39.83 -8.47
C GLU A 6 87.14 39.94 -8.57
N ASP A 7 86.61 40.90 -9.33
CA ASP A 7 85.17 41.14 -9.47
C ASP A 7 84.42 40.04 -10.25
N LYS A 8 85.13 39.24 -11.05
CA LYS A 8 84.55 38.08 -11.76
C LYS A 8 84.29 36.91 -10.82
N GLU A 9 85.12 36.70 -9.81
CA GLU A 9 85.01 35.56 -8.89
C GLU A 9 83.76 35.66 -8.00
N ALA A 10 83.41 36.88 -7.54
CA ALA A 10 82.19 37.14 -6.78
C ALA A 10 80.91 36.88 -7.59
N SER A 11 80.91 37.25 -8.87
CA SER A 11 79.79 37.00 -9.79
C SER A 11 79.61 35.52 -10.10
N THR A 12 80.70 34.78 -10.28
CA THR A 12 80.65 33.32 -10.47
C THR A 12 80.18 32.57 -9.23
N SER A 13 80.59 33.00 -8.03
CA SER A 13 80.15 32.38 -6.77
C SER A 13 78.66 32.56 -6.52
N SER A 14 78.11 33.76 -6.78
CA SER A 14 76.67 34.01 -6.68
C SER A 14 75.84 33.16 -7.66
N TYR A 15 76.32 33.01 -8.90
CA TYR A 15 75.68 32.16 -9.89
C TYR A 15 75.70 30.68 -9.49
N ILE A 16 76.81 30.19 -8.92
CA ILE A 16 76.90 28.82 -8.39
C ILE A 16 75.89 28.60 -7.27
N VAL A 17 75.78 29.52 -6.31
CA VAL A 17 74.80 29.42 -5.20
C VAL A 17 73.35 29.44 -5.72
N MET A 18 73.06 30.24 -6.75
CA MET A 18 71.74 30.22 -7.40
C MET A 18 71.44 28.86 -8.06
N LEU A 19 72.41 28.29 -8.77
CA LEU A 19 72.26 26.96 -9.39
C LEU A 19 72.11 25.84 -8.35
N GLU A 20 72.86 25.89 -7.25
CA GLU A 20 72.73 24.92 -6.15
C GLU A 20 71.35 25.00 -5.51
N LYS A 21 70.83 26.22 -5.30
CA LYS A 21 69.47 26.43 -4.79
C LYS A 21 68.40 25.92 -5.76
N GLU A 22 68.58 26.15 -7.05
CA GLU A 22 67.67 25.64 -8.09
C GLU A 22 67.73 24.10 -8.18
N LEU A 23 68.91 23.50 -8.07
CA LEU A 23 69.08 22.05 -8.00
C LEU A 23 68.39 21.46 -6.76
N GLU A 24 68.52 22.09 -5.60
CA GLU A 24 67.87 21.63 -4.37
C GLU A 24 66.34 21.76 -4.49
N SER A 25 65.84 22.86 -5.06
CA SER A 25 64.42 23.04 -5.38
C SER A 25 63.90 21.95 -6.33
N LEU A 26 64.64 21.68 -7.41
CA LEU A 26 64.29 20.65 -8.39
C LEU A 26 64.31 19.26 -7.77
N ASN A 27 65.33 18.96 -6.96
CA ASN A 27 65.45 17.68 -6.27
C ASN A 27 64.27 17.43 -5.32
N ASN A 28 63.88 18.46 -4.55
CA ASN A 28 62.70 18.38 -3.67
C ASN A 28 61.39 18.21 -4.46
N SER A 29 61.25 18.89 -5.60
CA SER A 29 60.09 18.71 -6.49
C SER A 29 60.05 17.32 -7.15
N VAL A 30 61.19 16.78 -7.56
CA VAL A 30 61.28 15.42 -8.11
C VAL A 30 60.96 14.39 -7.02
N GLY A 31 61.41 14.61 -5.79
CA GLY A 31 61.07 13.80 -4.64
C GLY A 31 59.57 13.78 -4.34
N SER A 32 58.90 14.94 -4.35
CA SER A 32 57.46 15.02 -4.13
C SER A 32 56.65 14.35 -5.25
N LEU A 33 57.04 14.55 -6.52
CA LEU A 33 56.44 13.87 -7.66
C LEU A 33 56.61 12.35 -7.60
N ARG A 34 57.80 11.87 -7.20
CA ARG A 34 58.06 10.44 -7.02
C ARG A 34 57.19 9.84 -5.92
N ASN A 35 57.03 10.54 -4.80
CA ASN A 35 56.15 10.11 -3.71
C ASN A 35 54.68 10.10 -4.14
N GLN A 36 54.23 11.11 -4.89
CA GLN A 36 52.88 11.17 -5.43
C GLN A 36 52.63 10.04 -6.44
N ALA A 37 53.60 9.73 -7.31
CA ALA A 37 53.51 8.62 -8.25
C ALA A 37 53.44 7.26 -7.53
N ALA A 38 54.25 7.06 -6.47
CA ALA A 38 54.21 5.85 -5.65
C ALA A 38 52.85 5.68 -4.95
N MET A 39 52.33 6.73 -4.32
CA MET A 39 51.00 6.70 -3.71
C MET A 39 49.90 6.45 -4.75
N GLY A 40 50.03 7.02 -5.95
CA GLY A 40 49.12 6.78 -7.06
C GLY A 40 49.06 5.30 -7.47
N LEU A 41 50.21 4.62 -7.52
CA LEU A 41 50.28 3.18 -7.80
C LEU A 41 49.63 2.34 -6.70
N ASP A 42 49.86 2.68 -5.43
CA ASP A 42 49.24 1.97 -4.29
C ASP A 42 47.71 2.09 -4.32
N ILE A 43 47.19 3.28 -4.65
CA ILE A 43 45.75 3.51 -4.84
C ILE A 43 45.23 2.68 -6.01
N GLU A 44 45.94 2.68 -7.15
CA GLU A 44 45.56 1.91 -8.32
C GLU A 44 45.48 0.40 -8.02
N ASP A 45 46.46 -0.16 -7.31
CA ASP A 45 46.47 -1.58 -6.95
C ASP A 45 45.33 -1.94 -6.00
N HIS A 46 45.08 -1.08 -4.99
CA HIS A 46 43.94 -1.26 -4.10
C HIS A 46 42.60 -1.25 -4.85
N LEU A 47 42.42 -0.29 -5.77
CA LEU A 47 41.21 -0.20 -6.59
C LEU A 47 41.06 -1.42 -7.50
N LYS A 48 42.13 -1.87 -8.17
CA LYS A 48 42.12 -3.09 -8.99
C LYS A 48 41.75 -4.33 -8.18
N LYS A 49 42.25 -4.45 -6.95
CA LYS A 49 41.88 -5.55 -6.04
C LYS A 49 40.39 -5.50 -5.70
N LYS A 50 39.88 -4.32 -5.32
CA LYS A 50 38.47 -4.14 -4.96
C LYS A 50 37.52 -4.39 -6.14
N VAL A 51 37.89 -3.98 -7.34
CA VAL A 51 37.12 -4.28 -8.57
C VAL A 51 37.04 -5.79 -8.80
N ARG A 52 38.16 -6.52 -8.68
CA ARG A 52 38.16 -7.98 -8.82
C ARG A 52 37.32 -8.69 -7.75
N GLU A 53 37.29 -8.17 -6.52
CA GLU A 53 36.44 -8.69 -5.45
C GLU A 53 34.95 -8.48 -5.78
N LEU A 54 34.57 -7.27 -6.18
CA LEU A 54 33.20 -6.93 -6.56
C LEU A 54 32.73 -7.72 -7.80
N GLU A 55 33.59 -7.95 -8.78
CA GLU A 55 33.28 -8.79 -9.94
C GLU A 55 32.98 -10.24 -9.53
N LYS A 56 33.74 -10.80 -8.58
CA LYS A 56 33.47 -12.15 -8.05
C LYS A 56 32.16 -12.21 -7.28
N GLU A 57 31.90 -11.24 -6.40
CA GLU A 57 30.63 -11.15 -5.65
C GLU A 57 29.43 -11.03 -6.59
N LYS A 58 29.55 -10.22 -7.64
CA LYS A 58 28.51 -10.08 -8.67
C LYS A 58 28.21 -11.41 -9.36
N ILE A 59 29.23 -12.18 -9.74
CA ILE A 59 29.05 -13.48 -10.39
C ILE A 59 28.34 -14.45 -9.44
N LEU A 60 28.78 -14.54 -8.19
CA LEU A 60 28.15 -15.42 -7.18
C LEU A 60 26.69 -15.06 -6.94
N LEU A 61 26.38 -13.77 -6.82
CA LEU A 61 25.01 -13.30 -6.61
C LEU A 61 24.12 -13.57 -7.82
N TYR A 62 24.65 -13.39 -9.04
CA TYR A 62 23.94 -13.73 -10.27
C TYR A 62 23.61 -15.22 -10.36
N ASP A 63 24.57 -16.09 -10.05
CA ASP A 63 24.38 -17.54 -10.08
C ASP A 63 23.35 -18.00 -9.01
N ALA A 64 23.40 -17.42 -7.81
CA ALA A 64 22.43 -17.69 -6.75
C ALA A 64 21.01 -17.25 -7.16
N MET A 65 20.87 -16.03 -7.67
CA MET A 65 19.57 -15.51 -8.13
C MET A 65 19.03 -16.34 -9.29
N LYS A 66 19.88 -16.73 -10.23
CA LYS A 66 19.51 -17.61 -11.34
C LYS A 66 19.03 -18.96 -10.83
N SER A 67 19.70 -19.57 -9.86
CA SER A 67 19.28 -20.83 -9.25
C SER A 67 17.90 -20.70 -8.58
N GLN A 68 17.68 -19.64 -7.80
CA GLN A 68 16.39 -19.40 -7.13
C GLN A 68 15.26 -19.16 -8.13
N ILE A 69 15.50 -18.42 -9.21
CA ILE A 69 14.51 -18.21 -10.27
C ILE A 69 14.16 -19.53 -10.98
N LEU A 70 15.15 -20.39 -11.22
CA LEU A 70 14.92 -21.70 -11.82
C LEU A 70 14.08 -22.60 -10.90
N GLU A 71 14.37 -22.61 -9.60
CA GLU A 71 13.61 -23.34 -8.59
C GLU A 71 12.16 -22.83 -8.50
N LEU A 72 11.97 -21.51 -8.43
CA LEU A 72 10.64 -20.90 -8.42
C LEU A 72 9.83 -21.24 -9.68
N ARG A 73 10.49 -21.21 -10.85
CA ARG A 73 9.84 -21.59 -12.11
C ARG A 73 9.46 -23.07 -12.13
N HIS A 74 10.30 -23.94 -11.58
CA HIS A 74 9.98 -25.36 -11.45
C HIS A 74 8.76 -25.57 -10.54
N PHE A 75 8.76 -24.96 -9.35
CA PHE A 75 7.65 -25.00 -8.40
C PHE A 75 6.35 -24.47 -9.02
N HIS A 76 6.39 -23.32 -9.71
CA HIS A 76 5.22 -22.78 -10.41
C HIS A 76 4.70 -23.73 -11.50
N THR A 77 5.61 -24.35 -12.27
CA THR A 77 5.23 -25.29 -13.33
C THR A 77 4.59 -26.54 -12.74
N GLN A 78 5.13 -27.05 -11.64
CA GLN A 78 4.59 -28.18 -10.91
C GLN A 78 3.20 -27.88 -10.34
N ASN A 79 3.03 -26.77 -9.61
CA ASN A 79 1.72 -26.38 -9.07
C ASN A 79 0.69 -26.18 -10.17
N ARG A 80 1.09 -25.55 -11.29
CA ARG A 80 0.19 -25.39 -12.43
C ARG A 80 -0.25 -26.74 -12.97
N PHE A 81 0.67 -27.68 -13.12
CA PHE A 81 0.35 -29.04 -13.55
C PHE A 81 -0.61 -29.73 -12.57
N GLU A 82 -0.32 -29.71 -11.27
CA GLU A 82 -1.16 -30.29 -10.23
C GLU A 82 -2.58 -29.71 -10.24
N VAL A 83 -2.71 -28.37 -10.22
CA VAL A 83 -4.01 -27.68 -10.30
C VAL A 83 -4.77 -28.06 -11.58
N THR A 84 -4.11 -28.06 -12.74
CA THR A 84 -4.78 -28.45 -13.99
C THR A 84 -5.21 -29.92 -13.97
N SER A 85 -4.43 -30.81 -13.36
CA SER A 85 -4.77 -32.23 -13.25
C SER A 85 -5.97 -32.46 -12.33
N PHE A 86 -6.05 -31.75 -11.20
CA PHE A 86 -7.21 -31.81 -10.29
C PHE A 86 -8.46 -31.26 -10.97
N LEU A 87 -8.37 -30.13 -11.67
CA LEU A 87 -9.52 -29.58 -12.40
C LEU A 87 -10.02 -30.52 -13.49
N GLU A 88 -9.12 -31.17 -14.24
CA GLU A 88 -9.53 -32.14 -15.26
C GLU A 88 -10.14 -33.40 -14.62
N GLN A 89 -9.61 -33.84 -13.47
CA GLN A 89 -10.18 -34.96 -12.72
C GLN A 89 -11.60 -34.63 -12.20
N GLU A 90 -11.80 -33.47 -11.59
CA GLU A 90 -13.12 -33.01 -11.11
C GLU A 90 -14.10 -32.86 -12.26
N LYS A 91 -13.68 -32.27 -13.38
CA LYS A 91 -14.49 -32.19 -14.60
C LYS A 91 -14.93 -33.57 -15.10
N ASN A 92 -14.03 -34.55 -15.10
CA ASN A 92 -14.36 -35.92 -15.51
C ASN A 92 -15.33 -36.60 -14.52
N GLN A 93 -15.19 -36.34 -13.22
CA GLN A 93 -16.14 -36.82 -12.22
C GLN A 93 -17.53 -36.21 -12.42
N PHE A 94 -17.62 -34.88 -12.62
CA PHE A 94 -18.90 -34.21 -12.90
C PHE A 94 -19.56 -34.73 -14.17
N ASN A 95 -18.79 -34.95 -15.24
CA ASN A 95 -19.32 -35.53 -16.47
C ASN A 95 -19.87 -36.94 -16.23
N SER A 96 -19.17 -37.80 -15.49
CA SER A 96 -19.67 -39.13 -15.16
C SER A 96 -20.95 -39.10 -14.31
N ILE A 97 -21.04 -38.17 -13.35
CA ILE A 97 -22.27 -37.99 -12.55
C ILE A 97 -23.40 -37.47 -13.44
N LEU A 98 -23.12 -36.52 -14.33
CA LEU A 98 -24.08 -35.97 -15.27
C LEU A 98 -24.63 -37.07 -16.20
N ASP A 99 -23.75 -37.90 -16.75
CA ASP A 99 -24.11 -39.05 -17.57
C ASP A 99 -25.00 -40.02 -16.79
N ALA A 100 -24.64 -40.36 -15.54
CA ALA A 100 -25.45 -41.24 -14.69
C ALA A 100 -26.84 -40.66 -14.36
N VAL A 101 -26.93 -39.34 -14.15
CA VAL A 101 -28.22 -38.64 -13.94
C VAL A 101 -29.03 -38.64 -15.23
N GLN A 102 -28.40 -38.37 -16.37
CA GLN A 102 -29.05 -38.37 -17.67
C GLN A 102 -29.60 -39.77 -18.01
N GLU A 103 -28.83 -40.83 -17.76
CA GLU A 103 -29.28 -42.21 -17.91
C GLU A 103 -30.48 -42.52 -16.99
N ARG A 104 -30.47 -42.05 -15.74
CA ARG A 104 -31.61 -42.20 -14.82
C ARG A 104 -32.85 -41.45 -15.28
N ILE A 105 -32.71 -40.23 -15.77
CA ILE A 105 -33.82 -39.45 -16.33
C ILE A 105 -34.40 -40.16 -17.55
N GLN A 106 -33.55 -40.65 -18.45
CA GLN A 106 -33.98 -41.37 -19.65
C GLN A 106 -34.67 -42.69 -19.30
N PHE A 107 -34.15 -43.41 -18.30
CA PHE A 107 -34.79 -44.61 -17.76
C PHE A 107 -36.17 -44.30 -17.15
N GLN A 108 -36.29 -43.27 -16.32
CA GLN A 108 -37.59 -42.85 -15.75
C GLN A 108 -38.58 -42.41 -16.84
N ALA A 109 -38.13 -41.66 -17.84
CA ALA A 109 -38.96 -41.26 -18.97
C ALA A 109 -39.43 -42.47 -19.80
N SER A 110 -38.60 -43.52 -19.92
CA SER A 110 -39.00 -44.78 -20.56
C SER A 110 -40.00 -45.57 -19.72
N LEU A 111 -39.85 -45.56 -18.39
CA LEU A 111 -40.74 -46.24 -17.44
C LEU A 111 -42.13 -45.57 -17.38
N MET A 112 -42.19 -44.24 -17.46
CA MET A 112 -43.46 -43.50 -17.58
C MET A 112 -44.19 -43.81 -18.89
N LYS A 113 -43.46 -43.91 -20.01
CA LYS A 113 -44.03 -44.29 -21.31
C LYS A 113 -44.55 -45.73 -21.34
N SER A 114 -43.93 -46.66 -20.60
CA SER A 114 -44.47 -48.02 -20.43
C SER A 114 -45.67 -48.08 -19.48
N SER A 115 -45.71 -47.22 -18.46
CA SER A 115 -46.84 -47.14 -17.51
C SER A 115 -48.11 -46.56 -18.12
N GLU A 116 -48.00 -45.65 -19.09
CA GLU A 116 -49.17 -45.14 -19.84
C GLU A 116 -49.82 -46.21 -20.74
N HIS A 117 -49.09 -47.29 -21.07
CA HIS A 117 -49.65 -48.40 -21.86
C HIS A 117 -50.42 -49.43 -21.02
N GLU A 118 -50.20 -49.48 -19.70
CA GLU A 118 -50.94 -50.38 -18.79
C GLU A 118 -52.15 -49.71 -18.11
N GLN A 119 -52.28 -48.37 -18.18
CA GLN A 119 -53.34 -47.62 -17.50
C GLN A 119 -54.67 -47.47 -18.26
N THR A 120 -54.89 -48.18 -19.37
CA THR A 120 -56.19 -48.18 -20.08
C THR A 120 -57.13 -49.34 -19.71
N VAL A 121 -56.82 -50.14 -18.68
CA VAL A 121 -57.70 -51.24 -18.24
C VAL A 121 -57.71 -51.43 -16.71
N ALA A 122 -58.26 -50.47 -15.95
CA ALA A 122 -58.93 -50.74 -14.67
C ALA A 122 -59.60 -49.46 -14.13
N LYS A 123 -60.93 -49.37 -14.29
CA LYS A 123 -61.80 -48.49 -13.51
C LYS A 123 -62.21 -49.19 -12.21
N LEU A 124 -62.65 -48.39 -11.23
CA LEU A 124 -63.24 -48.69 -9.91
C LEU A 124 -62.18 -48.74 -8.80
N ASP A 125 -62.26 -47.98 -7.72
CA ASP A 125 -63.45 -47.77 -6.89
C ASP A 125 -63.33 -46.51 -6.01
N ASP A 126 -64.48 -45.94 -5.65
CA ASP A 126 -64.66 -44.79 -4.74
C ASP A 126 -64.17 -45.11 -3.31
N LEU A 127 -63.53 -44.16 -2.64
CA LEU A 127 -63.53 -44.08 -1.16
C LEU A 127 -63.29 -42.65 -0.66
N GLU A 128 -64.42 -41.97 -0.54
CA GLU A 128 -64.82 -40.89 0.35
C GLU A 128 -63.91 -40.63 1.58
N CYS A 129 -63.24 -39.47 1.60
CA CYS A 129 -62.58 -38.93 2.79
C CYS A 129 -63.62 -38.37 3.77
N ARG A 130 -63.83 -39.05 4.91
CA ARG A 130 -64.59 -38.52 6.04
C ARG A 130 -63.69 -37.91 7.10
N ASP A 131 -63.94 -36.64 7.35
CA ASP A 131 -63.36 -35.77 8.37
C ASP A 131 -64.26 -35.78 9.62
N VAL A 132 -63.73 -36.07 10.82
CA VAL A 132 -64.46 -35.95 12.12
C VAL A 132 -63.52 -35.60 13.29
N HIS A 133 -63.49 -34.31 13.62
CA HIS A 133 -63.47 -33.61 14.93
C HIS A 133 -62.93 -34.22 16.25
N ILE A 134 -61.90 -33.56 16.82
CA ILE A 134 -61.85 -32.71 18.06
C ILE A 134 -62.28 -33.29 19.46
N THR A 135 -61.27 -33.38 20.37
CA THR A 135 -61.21 -33.20 21.87
C THR A 135 -62.04 -34.12 22.79
N THR A 136 -61.71 -34.49 24.05
CA THR A 136 -60.99 -33.85 25.16
C THR A 136 -60.60 -34.90 26.22
N ASP A 137 -59.56 -34.59 27.00
CA ASP A 137 -58.97 -35.23 28.20
C ASP A 137 -59.92 -35.50 29.40
N THR A 138 -59.64 -36.54 30.22
CA THR A 138 -59.51 -36.54 31.70
C THR A 138 -59.70 -37.92 32.39
N GLY A 139 -58.65 -38.41 33.09
CA GLY A 139 -58.72 -38.86 34.50
C GLY A 139 -58.82 -40.35 34.93
N LEU A 140 -57.72 -40.85 35.54
CA LEU A 140 -57.62 -41.68 36.79
C LEU A 140 -57.64 -43.26 36.77
N VAL A 141 -56.44 -43.90 36.68
CA VAL A 141 -55.69 -44.81 37.64
C VAL A 141 -56.45 -45.93 38.46
N PRO A 142 -55.87 -47.06 38.98
CA PRO A 142 -54.76 -48.00 38.63
C PRO A 142 -55.15 -49.52 38.69
N GLN A 143 -54.31 -50.47 38.19
CA GLN A 143 -54.01 -51.77 38.85
C GLN A 143 -52.89 -52.58 38.14
N SER A 144 -52.11 -53.30 38.94
CA SER A 144 -50.92 -54.14 38.65
C SER A 144 -51.22 -55.59 39.12
N PRO A 145 -50.38 -56.64 38.99
CA PRO A 145 -49.55 -57.22 37.92
C PRO A 145 -49.95 -58.72 37.65
N PRO A 146 -49.14 -59.58 36.99
CA PRO A 146 -48.24 -60.43 37.79
C PRO A 146 -46.82 -60.67 37.21
N ALA A 147 -45.86 -60.59 38.15
CA ALA A 147 -44.52 -61.18 38.26
C ALA A 147 -44.42 -62.67 37.80
N LEU A 148 -43.29 -63.33 37.47
CA LEU A 148 -41.80 -63.23 37.60
C LEU A 148 -41.24 -64.51 36.84
N PRO A 149 -39.95 -64.93 36.85
CA PRO A 149 -38.64 -64.29 37.06
C PRO A 149 -37.48 -64.75 36.12
N LYS A 150 -36.44 -63.92 35.98
CA LYS A 150 -34.97 -64.21 35.84
C LYS A 150 -34.33 -63.16 34.92
N ALA A 151 -33.15 -62.63 35.13
CA ALA A 151 -32.23 -62.53 36.25
C ALA A 151 -31.18 -61.52 35.78
N LEU A 152 -30.82 -60.59 36.66
CA LEU A 152 -29.48 -60.04 36.85
C LEU A 152 -28.57 -59.88 35.60
N GLY A 153 -28.40 -58.64 35.14
CA GLY A 153 -27.27 -58.28 34.28
C GLY A 153 -27.50 -57.02 33.45
N ASP A 154 -27.71 -55.85 34.07
CA ASP A 154 -27.66 -54.58 33.31
C ASP A 154 -27.31 -53.37 34.19
N GLU A 155 -26.17 -53.44 34.89
CA GLU A 155 -25.57 -52.29 35.60
C GLU A 155 -24.19 -51.91 35.01
N VAL A 156 -23.69 -52.70 34.06
CA VAL A 156 -22.35 -52.54 33.47
C VAL A 156 -22.37 -51.64 32.22
N GLY A 157 -23.52 -51.53 31.54
CA GLY A 157 -23.69 -50.64 30.37
C GLY A 157 -23.62 -49.15 30.74
N ASP A 158 -24.38 -48.74 31.76
CA ASP A 158 -24.47 -47.33 32.17
C ASP A 158 -23.14 -46.78 32.71
N THR A 159 -22.30 -47.61 33.34
CA THR A 159 -20.98 -47.19 33.85
C THR A 159 -19.94 -47.02 32.74
N SER A 160 -20.00 -47.86 31.70
CA SER A 160 -19.15 -47.75 30.52
C SER A 160 -19.52 -46.53 29.67
N ASP A 161 -20.81 -46.28 29.48
CA ASP A 161 -21.31 -45.13 28.72
C ASP A 161 -21.06 -43.80 29.46
N ALA A 162 -21.25 -43.78 30.79
CA ALA A 162 -20.86 -42.63 31.61
C ALA A 162 -19.35 -42.34 31.55
N LEU A 163 -18.50 -43.38 31.49
CA LEU A 163 -17.06 -43.22 31.32
C LEU A 163 -16.69 -42.70 29.93
N ALA A 164 -17.31 -43.22 28.87
CA ALA A 164 -17.11 -42.75 27.50
C ALA A 164 -17.51 -41.27 27.35
N GLN A 165 -18.64 -40.89 27.95
CA GLN A 165 -19.10 -39.51 27.97
C GLN A 165 -18.15 -38.60 28.77
N ALA A 166 -17.67 -39.04 29.94
CA ALA A 166 -16.69 -38.29 30.72
C ALA A 166 -15.35 -38.12 29.98
N LEU A 167 -14.90 -39.12 29.23
CA LEU A 167 -13.71 -39.02 28.38
C LEU A 167 -13.93 -38.05 27.22
N GLN A 168 -15.09 -38.08 26.58
CA GLN A 168 -15.44 -37.16 25.51
C GLN A 168 -15.53 -35.71 26.01
N GLU A 169 -16.11 -35.49 27.19
CA GLU A 169 -16.14 -34.19 27.87
C GLU A 169 -14.74 -33.71 28.27
N LYS A 170 -13.86 -34.61 28.71
CA LYS A 170 -12.46 -34.24 29.00
C LYS A 170 -11.71 -33.86 27.72
N VAL A 171 -11.92 -34.58 26.62
CA VAL A 171 -11.31 -34.27 25.32
C VAL A 171 -11.81 -32.92 24.81
N SER A 172 -13.12 -32.66 24.89
CA SER A 172 -13.68 -31.36 24.48
C SER A 172 -13.18 -30.22 25.35
N ALA A 173 -13.07 -30.43 26.68
CA ALA A 173 -12.50 -29.46 27.61
C ALA A 173 -11.02 -29.18 27.32
N LEU A 174 -10.20 -30.21 27.02
CA LEU A 174 -8.80 -30.02 26.65
C LEU A 174 -8.63 -29.31 25.30
N LEU A 175 -9.51 -29.57 24.33
CA LEU A 175 -9.50 -28.89 23.03
C LEU A 175 -9.84 -27.40 23.18
N LEU A 176 -10.85 -27.07 23.99
CA LEU A 176 -11.18 -25.68 24.34
C LEU A 176 -10.03 -24.98 25.07
N LEU A 177 -9.39 -25.67 26.02
CA LEU A 177 -8.23 -25.12 26.74
C LEU A 177 -7.06 -24.87 25.78
N SER A 178 -6.78 -25.78 24.85
CA SER A 178 -5.74 -25.63 23.83
C SER A 178 -5.99 -24.42 22.93
N GLN A 179 -7.24 -24.21 22.49
CA GLN A 179 -7.60 -23.04 21.68
C GLN A 179 -7.47 -21.73 22.48
N GLN A 180 -7.81 -21.76 23.76
CA GLN A 180 -7.66 -20.60 24.63
C GLN A 180 -6.19 -20.25 24.85
N ASP A 181 -5.32 -21.25 25.05
CA ASP A 181 -3.88 -21.03 25.20
C ASP A 181 -3.25 -20.47 23.91
N GLU A 182 -3.66 -20.97 22.73
CA GLU A 182 -3.23 -20.43 21.44
C GLU A 182 -3.66 -18.98 21.26
N ARG A 183 -4.93 -18.65 21.58
CA ARG A 183 -5.44 -17.29 21.53
C ARG A 183 -4.65 -16.36 22.45
N GLN A 184 -4.38 -16.79 23.68
CA GLN A 184 -3.61 -15.97 24.62
C GLN A 184 -2.16 -15.79 24.16
N LEU A 185 -1.54 -16.78 23.53
CA LEU A 185 -0.20 -16.65 22.96
C LEU A 185 -0.18 -15.64 21.81
N LEU A 186 -1.15 -15.73 20.89
CA LEU A 186 -1.31 -14.78 19.79
C LEU A 186 -1.56 -13.36 20.30
N GLU A 187 -2.43 -13.19 21.31
CA GLU A 187 -2.70 -11.90 21.94
C GLU A 187 -1.43 -11.31 22.58
N ARG A 188 -0.64 -12.11 23.28
CA ARG A 188 0.65 -11.68 23.83
C ARG A 188 1.63 -11.25 22.74
N ASN A 189 1.73 -12.00 21.64
CA ASN A 189 2.62 -11.68 20.53
C ASN A 189 2.21 -10.39 19.80
N VAL A 190 0.91 -10.21 19.54
CA VAL A 190 0.36 -9.00 18.94
C VAL A 190 0.60 -7.80 19.85
N ASN A 191 0.33 -7.94 21.15
CA ASN A 191 0.59 -6.86 22.12
C ASN A 191 2.07 -6.49 22.20
N ALA A 192 2.99 -7.47 22.15
CA ALA A 192 4.42 -7.22 22.12
C ALA A 192 4.85 -6.46 20.85
N ALA A 193 4.37 -6.87 19.68
CA ALA A 193 4.67 -6.20 18.41
C ALA A 193 4.09 -4.76 18.38
N LEU A 194 2.88 -4.55 18.90
CA LEU A 194 2.28 -3.23 19.03
C LEU A 194 3.08 -2.32 19.97
N GLN A 195 3.57 -2.87 21.10
CA GLN A 195 4.42 -2.12 22.02
C GLN A 195 5.74 -1.72 21.38
N GLU A 196 6.39 -2.63 20.63
CA GLU A 196 7.62 -2.32 19.91
C GLU A 196 7.40 -1.20 18.87
N LYS A 197 6.29 -1.26 18.12
CA LYS A 197 5.93 -0.21 17.17
C LYS A 197 5.63 1.13 17.84
N MET A 198 5.00 1.11 19.02
CA MET A 198 4.78 2.32 19.81
C MET A 198 6.10 2.95 20.25
N ASP A 199 7.03 2.15 20.78
CA ASP A 199 8.35 2.62 21.22
C ASP A 199 9.18 3.17 20.05
N GLU A 200 9.12 2.51 18.89
CA GLU A 200 9.78 2.98 17.65
C GLU A 200 9.21 4.33 17.19
N LEU A 201 7.88 4.47 17.17
CA LEU A 201 7.22 5.74 16.82
C LEU A 201 7.56 6.86 17.81
N GLN A 202 7.61 6.57 19.11
CA GLN A 202 8.03 7.54 20.12
C GLN A 202 9.48 8.01 19.92
N LYS A 203 10.40 7.09 19.61
CA LYS A 203 11.79 7.43 19.28
C LYS A 203 11.88 8.30 18.02
N ASN A 204 11.16 7.93 16.96
CA ASN A 204 11.13 8.69 15.71
C ASN A 204 10.58 10.10 15.92
N LEU A 205 9.50 10.23 16.70
CA LEU A 205 8.93 11.54 17.04
C LEU A 205 9.92 12.42 17.81
N LEU A 206 10.64 11.84 18.77
CA LEU A 206 11.65 12.56 19.53
C LEU A 206 12.82 13.00 18.64
N GLN A 207 13.28 12.13 17.72
CA GLN A 207 14.32 12.46 16.77
C GLN A 207 13.89 13.59 15.82
N VAL A 208 12.72 13.48 15.18
CA VAL A 208 12.21 14.51 14.25
C VAL A 208 12.00 15.83 14.96
N THR A 209 11.53 15.80 16.21
CA THR A 209 11.40 17.01 17.03
C THR A 209 12.76 17.65 17.31
N ASN A 210 13.77 16.87 17.67
CA ASN A 210 15.13 17.37 17.90
C ASN A 210 15.74 17.96 16.64
N GLU A 211 15.60 17.29 15.50
CA GLU A 211 16.08 17.79 14.21
C GLU A 211 15.36 19.09 13.80
N LYS A 212 14.05 19.17 14.01
CA LYS A 212 13.27 20.39 13.78
C LYS A 212 13.71 21.54 14.68
N VAL A 213 13.91 21.29 15.98
CA VAL A 213 14.41 22.30 16.93
C VAL A 213 15.79 22.79 16.49
N LYS A 214 16.68 21.89 16.08
CA LYS A 214 18.01 22.25 15.58
C LYS A 214 17.92 23.13 14.33
N ALA A 215 17.09 22.76 13.36
CA ALA A 215 16.89 23.55 12.15
C ALA A 215 16.29 24.94 12.46
N LEU A 216 15.35 25.04 13.40
CA LEU A 216 14.80 26.31 13.85
C LEU A 216 15.84 27.18 14.55
N LEU A 217 16.73 26.58 15.34
CA LEU A 217 17.83 27.28 16.02
C LEU A 217 18.83 27.83 15.00
N GLU A 218 19.23 27.02 14.02
CA GLU A 218 20.11 27.45 12.92
C GLU A 218 19.44 28.56 12.08
N LEU A 219 18.13 28.47 11.83
CA LEU A 219 17.37 29.52 11.14
C LEU A 219 17.31 30.83 11.94
N ALA A 220 17.16 30.74 13.26
CA ALA A 220 17.20 31.92 14.13
C ALA A 220 18.59 32.58 14.12
N GLN A 221 19.67 31.78 14.15
CA GLN A 221 21.05 32.28 14.03
C GLN A 221 21.29 32.98 12.69
N LEU A 222 20.89 32.37 11.57
CA LEU A 222 21.00 32.97 10.24
C LEU A 222 20.22 34.28 10.13
N ARG A 223 19.02 34.37 10.74
CA ARG A 223 18.27 35.62 10.79
C ARG A 223 18.98 36.70 11.60
N GLN A 224 19.61 36.34 12.70
CA GLN A 224 20.40 37.28 13.50
C GLN A 224 21.62 37.78 12.71
N GLU A 225 22.37 36.89 12.06
CA GLU A 225 23.50 37.27 11.20
C GLU A 225 23.06 38.18 10.05
N TYR A 226 21.92 37.89 9.42
CA TYR A 226 21.35 38.75 8.38
C TYR A 226 20.98 40.14 8.89
N GLN A 227 20.39 40.24 10.10
CA GLN A 227 20.08 41.53 10.72
C GLN A 227 21.34 42.33 11.03
N VAL A 228 22.38 41.69 11.57
CA VAL A 228 23.68 42.33 11.83
C VAL A 228 24.31 42.82 10.53
N LEU A 229 24.34 42.00 9.48
CA LEU A 229 24.83 42.42 8.16
C LEU A 229 24.02 43.59 7.58
N GLN A 230 22.70 43.59 7.78
CA GLN A 230 21.84 44.68 7.34
C GLN A 230 22.12 45.99 8.11
N GLU A 231 22.38 45.91 9.42
CA GLU A 231 22.79 47.05 10.25
C GLU A 231 24.17 47.56 9.86
N ASP A 232 25.13 46.68 9.59
CA ASP A 232 26.48 47.02 9.11
C ASP A 232 26.43 47.74 7.76
N ILE A 233 25.62 47.28 6.80
CA ILE A 233 25.40 47.96 5.52
C ILE A 233 24.77 49.35 5.71
N ILE A 234 23.83 49.48 6.67
CA ILE A 234 23.21 50.77 7.00
C ILE A 234 24.21 51.70 7.68
N HIS A 235 25.12 51.17 8.51
CA HIS A 235 26.18 51.94 9.17
C HIS A 235 27.30 52.35 8.20
N GLU A 236 27.73 51.48 7.28
CA GLU A 236 28.65 51.81 6.18
C GLU A 236 28.05 52.89 5.27
N ARG A 237 26.76 52.80 4.92
CA ARG A 237 26.08 53.84 4.14
C ARG A 237 26.00 55.18 4.88
N LYS A 238 25.92 55.17 6.22
CA LYS A 238 25.93 56.39 7.06
C LYS A 238 27.34 56.94 7.27
N GLN A 239 28.37 56.10 7.31
CA GLN A 239 29.79 56.52 7.35
C GLN A 239 30.32 56.94 5.96
N GLY A 240 29.73 56.44 4.88
CA GLY A 240 30.10 56.71 3.48
C GLY A 240 29.91 58.15 3.00
N ASN A 241 29.46 59.09 3.85
CA ASN A 241 29.47 60.52 3.54
C ASN A 241 30.77 61.23 3.94
N HIS A 242 31.74 60.52 4.54
CA HIS A 242 33.08 61.03 4.84
C HIS A 242 34.13 59.95 4.51
N LEU A 243 34.43 59.74 3.22
CA LEU A 243 35.75 59.41 2.66
C LEU A 243 35.52 58.84 1.26
N ALA A 244 35.51 59.73 0.28
CA ALA A 244 35.66 59.37 -1.11
C ALA A 244 37.13 58.99 -1.39
N ASP A 245 37.55 57.78 -1.01
CA ASP A 245 38.76 57.14 -1.57
C ASP A 245 38.86 55.68 -1.11
N THR A 246 38.13 54.73 -1.72
CA THR A 246 38.52 53.30 -1.80
C THR A 246 37.63 52.61 -2.84
N GLY A 247 38.00 52.75 -4.11
CA GLY A 247 37.27 52.17 -5.25
C GLY A 247 37.52 50.68 -5.52
N GLU A 248 38.26 49.96 -4.68
CA GLU A 248 38.81 48.65 -5.06
C GLU A 248 38.45 47.48 -4.13
N LYS A 249 37.73 47.70 -3.02
CA LYS A 249 37.41 46.63 -2.05
C LYS A 249 36.04 45.97 -2.21
N ASN A 250 35.11 46.60 -2.93
CA ASN A 250 33.70 46.17 -2.97
C ASN A 250 33.43 44.89 -3.80
N ILE A 251 34.36 44.49 -4.68
CA ILE A 251 34.22 43.25 -5.45
C ILE A 251 34.59 42.02 -4.58
N SER A 252 35.53 42.19 -3.65
CA SER A 252 36.09 41.08 -2.85
C SER A 252 35.20 40.58 -1.72
N THR A 253 34.28 41.40 -1.21
CA THR A 253 33.36 41.04 -0.11
C THR A 253 32.13 40.29 -0.64
N GLN A 254 31.56 40.74 -1.77
CA GLN A 254 30.43 40.08 -2.41
C GLN A 254 30.79 38.69 -2.98
N GLU A 255 31.99 38.54 -3.53
CA GLU A 255 32.51 37.23 -3.98
C GLU A 255 32.77 36.28 -2.80
N ARG A 256 33.16 36.82 -1.62
CA ARG A 256 33.35 36.04 -0.39
C ARG A 256 32.04 35.58 0.23
N GLU A 257 30.96 36.37 0.16
CA GLU A 257 29.63 35.98 0.66
C GLU A 257 28.93 34.98 -0.25
N VAL A 258 29.03 35.16 -1.58
CA VAL A 258 28.61 34.15 -2.56
C VAL A 258 29.46 32.88 -2.40
N GLY A 259 30.76 33.00 -2.13
CA GLY A 259 31.65 31.90 -1.78
C GLY A 259 31.28 31.19 -0.47
N LYS A 260 30.77 31.91 0.54
CA LYS A 260 30.29 31.33 1.81
C LYS A 260 28.93 30.66 1.66
N LEU A 261 28.00 31.27 0.93
CA LEU A 261 26.68 30.69 0.63
C LEU A 261 26.82 29.44 -0.23
N THR A 262 27.72 29.45 -1.22
CA THR A 262 28.03 28.24 -2.01
C THR A 262 28.72 27.17 -1.16
N ASN A 263 29.60 27.53 -0.23
CA ASN A 263 30.17 26.56 0.71
C ASN A 263 29.13 26.00 1.71
N LEU A 264 28.16 26.80 2.16
CA LEU A 264 27.06 26.33 2.99
C LEU A 264 26.08 25.46 2.20
N LEU A 265 25.77 25.80 0.95
CA LEU A 265 24.96 24.98 0.04
C LEU A 265 25.69 23.71 -0.41
N LYS A 266 27.02 23.70 -0.45
CA LYS A 266 27.84 22.49 -0.67
C LYS A 266 27.95 21.63 0.58
N LYS A 267 27.96 22.23 1.78
CA LYS A 267 28.05 21.53 3.07
C LYS A 267 26.69 21.00 3.56
N THR A 268 25.59 21.54 3.04
CA THR A 268 24.22 21.08 3.32
C THR A 268 23.63 20.40 2.08
N TYR A 269 22.74 19.41 2.25
CA TYR A 269 22.12 18.70 1.12
C TYR A 269 21.14 19.57 0.28
N LEU A 270 21.04 20.87 0.55
CA LEU A 270 20.15 21.84 -0.11
C LEU A 270 20.52 22.11 -1.58
N SER A 271 21.79 21.96 -1.95
CA SER A 271 22.24 22.07 -3.35
C SER A 271 21.59 21.05 -4.29
N ARG A 272 21.14 19.90 -3.77
CA ARG A 272 20.40 18.89 -4.56
C ARG A 272 18.96 19.32 -4.88
N TRP A 273 18.42 20.26 -4.12
CA TRP A 273 17.05 20.78 -4.27
C TRP A 273 17.00 22.04 -5.14
N VAL A 274 18.02 22.89 -5.04
CA VAL A 274 18.19 24.07 -5.90
C VAL A 274 18.93 23.61 -7.15
N GLY A 275 18.21 23.14 -8.16
CA GLY A 275 18.77 22.64 -9.42
C GLY A 275 19.60 23.69 -10.17
N ARG A 276 20.86 23.88 -9.77
CA ARG A 276 21.87 24.63 -10.52
C ARG A 276 22.85 23.63 -11.11
N GLN A 277 22.85 23.60 -12.43
CA GLN A 277 23.89 23.00 -13.24
C GLN A 277 25.06 24.00 -13.27
N ASP A 278 26.18 23.66 -12.65
CA ASP A 278 27.42 24.44 -12.75
C ASP A 278 28.00 24.28 -14.17
N PRO A 279 28.36 25.38 -14.89
CA PRO A 279 28.84 25.29 -16.26
C PRO A 279 30.36 25.13 -16.38
N ASN A 280 31.08 24.70 -15.34
CA ASN A 280 32.53 24.58 -15.45
C ASN A 280 33.16 23.52 -14.54
N GLU A 281 33.01 22.25 -14.89
CA GLU A 281 34.00 21.22 -14.56
C GLU A 281 34.20 20.30 -15.76
N THR A 282 35.32 20.51 -16.45
CA THR A 282 35.83 19.62 -17.49
C THR A 282 36.41 18.39 -16.81
N GLY A 283 35.84 17.22 -17.08
CA GLY A 283 36.53 15.94 -16.84
C GLY A 283 35.68 14.84 -16.21
N GLY A 284 35.12 13.99 -17.06
CA GLY A 284 34.89 12.57 -16.74
C GLY A 284 33.64 12.25 -15.91
N GLN A 285 32.63 11.72 -16.60
CA GLN A 285 31.58 10.83 -16.09
C GLN A 285 30.99 11.15 -14.70
N THR A 286 29.83 11.80 -14.66
CA THR A 286 28.63 11.31 -13.94
C THR A 286 27.41 12.17 -14.26
N ASN A 287 26.83 12.06 -15.45
CA ASN A 287 25.52 12.65 -15.75
C ASN A 287 24.32 11.82 -15.25
N ASN A 288 24.56 10.66 -14.61
CA ASN A 288 23.48 9.75 -14.21
C ASN A 288 23.19 9.77 -12.70
N LYS A 289 23.93 10.52 -11.87
CA LYS A 289 23.75 10.46 -10.40
C LYS A 289 22.73 11.48 -9.87
N SER A 290 22.61 12.65 -10.50
CA SER A 290 21.59 13.65 -10.17
C SER A 290 20.21 13.26 -10.70
N ASN A 291 20.14 12.76 -11.95
CA ASN A 291 18.92 12.23 -12.55
C ASN A 291 18.38 11.07 -11.70
N ASN A 292 19.18 10.05 -11.40
CA ASN A 292 18.73 8.93 -10.55
C ASN A 292 18.24 9.35 -9.15
N SER A 293 18.74 10.45 -8.59
CA SER A 293 18.34 10.96 -7.27
C SER A 293 17.03 11.76 -7.32
N VAL A 294 16.85 12.57 -8.36
CA VAL A 294 15.60 13.30 -8.64
C VAL A 294 14.53 12.32 -9.09
N ASP A 295 14.89 11.34 -9.92
CA ASP A 295 14.05 10.23 -10.35
C ASP A 295 13.71 9.33 -9.16
N TYR A 296 14.61 9.08 -8.22
CA TYR A 296 14.28 8.36 -6.99
C TYR A 296 13.35 9.15 -6.06
N ALA A 297 13.51 10.47 -5.95
CA ALA A 297 12.59 11.32 -5.20
C ALA A 297 11.22 11.41 -5.87
N ARG A 298 11.18 11.56 -7.20
CA ARG A 298 9.99 11.52 -8.04
C ARG A 298 9.28 10.17 -7.92
N LEU A 299 10.02 9.07 -8.06
CA LEU A 299 9.51 7.71 -7.86
C LEU A 299 9.00 7.51 -6.44
N ARG A 300 9.60 8.11 -5.41
CA ARG A 300 9.06 8.05 -4.04
C ARG A 300 7.75 8.81 -3.89
N VAL A 301 7.62 9.97 -4.52
CA VAL A 301 6.38 10.74 -4.53
C VAL A 301 5.31 9.98 -5.29
N GLU A 302 5.61 9.50 -6.50
CA GLU A 302 4.70 8.66 -7.30
C GLU A 302 4.31 7.38 -6.55
N ASN A 303 5.24 6.71 -5.87
CA ASN A 303 4.95 5.53 -5.06
C ASN A 303 4.07 5.87 -3.84
N ALA A 304 4.30 7.02 -3.19
CA ALA A 304 3.44 7.50 -2.11
C ALA A 304 2.03 7.85 -2.60
N THR A 305 1.91 8.53 -3.74
CA THR A 305 0.63 8.84 -4.39
C THR A 305 -0.08 7.56 -4.86
N LEU A 306 0.64 6.58 -5.41
CA LEU A 306 0.07 5.28 -5.76
C LEU A 306 -0.40 4.53 -4.51
N LYS A 307 0.37 4.57 -3.41
CA LYS A 307 -0.04 3.97 -2.14
C LYS A 307 -1.30 4.62 -1.58
N GLU A 308 -1.39 5.96 -1.61
CA GLU A 308 -2.60 6.71 -1.24
C GLU A 308 -3.79 6.35 -2.16
N SER A 309 -3.55 6.17 -3.47
CA SER A 309 -4.58 5.72 -4.40
C SER A 309 -5.07 4.29 -4.13
N ILE A 310 -4.18 3.39 -3.70
CA ILE A 310 -4.53 2.02 -3.32
C ILE A 310 -5.34 2.04 -2.02
N GLU A 311 -4.92 2.80 -1.02
CA GLU A 311 -5.62 2.93 0.27
C GLU A 311 -7.02 3.54 0.09
N THR A 312 -7.16 4.57 -0.77
CA THR A 312 -8.48 5.13 -1.12
C THR A 312 -9.37 4.16 -1.89
N MET A 313 -8.80 3.32 -2.77
CA MET A 313 -9.52 2.24 -3.47
C MET A 313 -9.97 1.12 -2.51
N GLU A 314 -9.17 0.79 -1.49
CA GLU A 314 -9.52 -0.16 -0.44
C GLU A 314 -10.66 0.38 0.44
N HIS A 315 -10.62 1.69 0.78
CA HIS A 315 -11.72 2.37 1.46
C HIS A 315 -13.01 2.40 0.63
N LEU A 316 -12.90 2.62 -0.69
CA LEU A 316 -14.04 2.56 -1.60
C LEU A 316 -14.63 1.14 -1.65
N THR A 317 -13.79 0.12 -1.82
CA THR A 317 -14.20 -1.29 -1.88
C THR A 317 -14.88 -1.73 -0.58
N SER A 318 -14.35 -1.32 0.57
CA SER A 318 -14.94 -1.57 1.89
C SER A 318 -16.30 -0.89 2.05
N SER A 319 -16.43 0.35 1.57
CA SER A 319 -17.68 1.10 1.63
C SER A 319 -18.74 0.48 0.72
N ILE A 320 -18.37 0.05 -0.50
CA ILE A 320 -19.25 -0.70 -1.41
C ILE A 320 -19.73 -2.01 -0.76
N HIS A 321 -18.84 -2.75 -0.11
CA HIS A 321 -19.21 -3.98 0.59
C HIS A 321 -20.20 -3.70 1.73
N ARG A 322 -19.97 -2.65 2.52
CA ARG A 322 -20.85 -2.24 3.61
C ARG A 322 -22.23 -1.81 3.11
N LEU A 323 -22.31 -1.03 2.03
CA LEU A 323 -23.59 -0.70 1.39
C LEU A 323 -24.33 -1.94 0.89
N ARG A 324 -23.62 -2.90 0.25
CA ARG A 324 -24.24 -4.15 -0.20
C ARG A 324 -24.85 -4.93 0.97
N LEU A 325 -24.14 -5.03 2.09
CA LEU A 325 -24.66 -5.65 3.31
C LEU A 325 -25.89 -4.89 3.84
N SER A 326 -25.85 -3.55 3.89
CA SER A 326 -26.99 -2.74 4.33
C SER A 326 -28.21 -2.88 3.40
N LEU A 327 -28.00 -2.99 2.08
CA LEU A 327 -29.07 -3.24 1.12
C LEU A 327 -29.68 -4.63 1.27
N VAL A 328 -28.87 -5.66 1.52
CA VAL A 328 -29.34 -7.02 1.81
C VAL A 328 -30.15 -7.02 3.12
N LYS A 329 -29.65 -6.37 4.18
CA LYS A 329 -30.38 -6.22 5.44
C LYS A 329 -31.71 -5.47 5.28
N ALA A 330 -31.73 -4.37 4.51
CA ALA A 330 -32.95 -3.64 4.21
C ALA A 330 -33.95 -4.51 3.43
N LYS A 331 -33.47 -5.31 2.48
CA LYS A 331 -34.29 -6.28 1.76
C LYS A 331 -34.86 -7.36 2.69
N ASP A 332 -34.04 -7.95 3.55
CA ASP A 332 -34.48 -9.01 4.46
C ASP A 332 -35.47 -8.48 5.51
N SER A 333 -35.28 -7.23 5.97
CA SER A 333 -36.21 -6.53 6.88
C SER A 333 -37.58 -6.24 6.24
N SER A 334 -37.66 -6.18 4.91
CA SER A 334 -38.93 -6.04 4.19
C SER A 334 -39.71 -7.35 4.04
N ILE A 335 -39.03 -8.50 4.22
CA ILE A 335 -39.60 -9.85 4.11
C ILE A 335 -40.06 -10.36 5.49
N SER A 336 -39.42 -9.91 6.58
CA SER A 336 -39.84 -10.20 7.95
C SER A 336 -41.02 -9.33 8.37
N LEU A 337 -42.01 -9.92 9.04
CA LEU A 337 -43.16 -9.26 9.68
C LEU A 337 -42.73 -8.54 10.98
N ASP A 338 -41.64 -7.77 10.96
CA ASP A 338 -41.10 -7.04 12.11
C ASP A 338 -41.41 -5.53 11.98
N PRO A 339 -41.30 -4.74 13.06
CA PRO A 339 -41.92 -3.42 13.13
C PRO A 339 -41.36 -2.46 12.09
N VAL A 340 -42.25 -1.61 11.56
CA VAL A 340 -41.98 -0.52 10.61
C VAL A 340 -40.74 0.31 11.00
N THR A 341 -40.43 0.41 12.29
CA THR A 341 -39.25 1.08 12.83
C THR A 341 -37.92 0.46 12.38
N ASP A 342 -37.84 -0.86 12.26
CA ASP A 342 -36.61 -1.57 11.83
C ASP A 342 -36.34 -1.38 10.35
N THR A 343 -37.40 -1.28 9.53
CA THR A 343 -37.28 -0.97 8.10
C THR A 343 -36.79 0.46 7.86
N ILE A 344 -37.24 1.43 8.67
CA ILE A 344 -36.78 2.82 8.61
C ILE A 344 -35.31 2.92 9.05
N GLN A 345 -34.92 2.18 10.09
CA GLN A 345 -33.54 2.16 10.57
C GLN A 345 -32.60 1.55 9.52
N ALA A 346 -32.95 0.40 8.94
CA ALA A 346 -32.17 -0.23 7.87
C ALA A 346 -32.02 0.68 6.63
N LEU A 347 -33.05 1.47 6.32
CA LEU A 347 -33.02 2.41 5.20
C LEU A 347 -32.19 3.67 5.48
N ASN A 348 -32.19 4.16 6.72
CA ASN A 348 -31.28 5.22 7.17
C ASN A 348 -29.83 4.76 7.12
N ASP A 349 -29.55 3.51 7.49
CA ASP A 349 -28.22 2.92 7.36
C ASP A 349 -27.78 2.86 5.88
N VAL A 350 -28.68 2.48 4.96
CA VAL A 350 -28.43 2.55 3.50
C VAL A 350 -28.11 3.98 3.04
N ILE A 351 -28.84 4.99 3.51
CA ILE A 351 -28.60 6.39 3.16
C ILE A 351 -27.23 6.86 3.66
N ASN A 352 -26.87 6.52 4.90
CA ASN A 352 -25.60 6.89 5.49
C ASN A 352 -24.42 6.24 4.76
N GLU A 353 -24.54 4.95 4.42
CA GLU A 353 -23.51 4.24 3.66
C GLU A 353 -23.38 4.73 2.21
N ALA A 354 -24.49 5.06 1.56
CA ALA A 354 -24.48 5.62 0.22
C ALA A 354 -23.83 7.03 0.20
N LYS A 355 -24.03 7.85 1.24
CA LYS A 355 -23.31 9.13 1.40
C LYS A 355 -21.81 8.93 1.58
N LEU A 356 -21.39 7.92 2.35
CA LEU A 356 -19.97 7.60 2.53
C LEU A 356 -19.33 7.15 1.20
N ILE A 357 -20.04 6.35 0.39
CA ILE A 357 -19.58 5.98 -0.96
C ILE A 357 -19.51 7.19 -1.88
N LYS A 358 -20.47 8.11 -1.81
CA LYS A 358 -20.44 9.35 -2.60
C LYS A 358 -19.18 10.15 -2.32
N THR A 359 -18.82 10.31 -1.05
CA THR A 359 -17.59 10.97 -0.63
C THR A 359 -16.35 10.19 -1.07
N ALA A 360 -16.35 8.86 -0.92
CA ALA A 360 -15.23 8.01 -1.29
C ALA A 360 -14.97 7.99 -2.81
N LEU A 361 -16.03 7.93 -3.64
CA LEU A 361 -15.93 8.04 -5.10
C LEU A 361 -15.35 9.40 -5.49
N GLY A 362 -15.84 10.49 -4.90
CA GLY A 362 -15.31 11.83 -5.14
C GLY A 362 -13.83 12.00 -4.81
N SER A 363 -13.28 11.23 -3.87
CA SER A 363 -11.87 11.31 -3.46
C SER A 363 -10.95 10.25 -4.09
N SER A 364 -11.48 9.16 -4.63
CA SER A 364 -10.69 8.01 -5.15
C SER A 364 -10.52 8.01 -6.66
N LEU A 365 -11.25 8.87 -7.37
CA LEU A 365 -11.23 8.90 -8.82
C LEU A 365 -10.08 9.79 -9.32
N PRO A 366 -9.15 9.23 -10.12
CA PRO A 366 -8.11 10.05 -10.73
C PRO A 366 -8.76 11.02 -11.72
N VAL A 367 -8.40 12.30 -11.62
CA VAL A 367 -8.79 13.30 -12.61
C VAL A 367 -7.93 13.07 -13.86
N SER A 368 -8.48 12.27 -14.77
CA SER A 368 -8.08 11.94 -16.14
C SER A 368 -6.59 11.73 -16.45
N TRP A 369 -6.25 10.47 -16.75
CA TRP A 369 -5.39 10.15 -17.89
C TRP A 369 -6.23 10.31 -19.16
N SER A 370 -5.97 11.37 -19.93
CA SER A 370 -6.54 11.49 -21.28
C SER A 370 -5.86 10.46 -22.18
N SER A 371 -6.58 9.38 -22.52
CA SER A 371 -6.22 8.57 -23.69
C SER A 371 -6.58 9.40 -24.91
N GLU A 372 -5.58 10.07 -25.47
CA GLU A 372 -5.55 10.60 -26.83
C GLU A 372 -5.95 9.47 -27.79
N ALA A 373 -7.24 9.39 -28.10
CA ALA A 373 -7.71 8.56 -29.20
C ALA A 373 -7.54 9.41 -30.46
N GLU A 374 -6.38 9.25 -31.08
CA GLU A 374 -6.16 9.59 -32.48
C GLU A 374 -7.33 9.03 -33.32
N ASN A 375 -8.13 9.93 -33.89
CA ASN A 375 -8.83 9.68 -35.13
C ASN A 375 -8.83 11.01 -35.90
N GLU A 376 -7.91 11.09 -36.86
CA GLU A 376 -7.92 12.07 -37.95
C GLU A 376 -9.29 12.06 -38.63
N THR A 377 -9.94 13.20 -38.83
CA THR A 377 -9.96 13.92 -40.12
C THR A 377 -10.85 15.18 -40.07
N GLN A 378 -10.31 16.25 -40.68
CA GLN A 378 -11.00 17.26 -41.50
C GLN A 378 -11.64 18.53 -40.89
N ILE A 379 -10.88 19.62 -41.11
CA ILE A 379 -11.24 20.95 -41.65
C ILE A 379 -11.00 22.12 -40.67
N PRO A 380 -10.18 23.13 -41.08
CA PRO A 380 -9.98 24.35 -40.30
C PRO A 380 -11.12 25.33 -40.59
N ASP A 381 -11.78 25.83 -39.55
CA ASP A 381 -12.49 27.10 -39.68
C ASP A 381 -12.35 27.94 -38.42
N ILE A 382 -12.20 29.24 -38.69
CA ILE A 382 -11.77 30.29 -37.77
C ILE A 382 -12.97 30.78 -36.97
N SER A 383 -12.89 30.79 -35.63
CA SER A 383 -13.47 31.89 -34.84
C SER A 383 -12.88 31.94 -33.43
N GLU A 384 -12.20 33.05 -33.13
CA GLU A 384 -11.94 33.49 -31.77
C GLU A 384 -13.27 33.61 -30.99
N SER A 385 -13.41 32.89 -29.89
CA SER A 385 -13.90 33.46 -28.64
C SER A 385 -13.79 32.48 -27.48
N SER A 386 -13.38 33.04 -26.36
CA SER A 386 -13.73 32.65 -24.99
C SER A 386 -13.16 31.35 -24.42
N THR A 387 -12.32 31.58 -23.40
CA THR A 387 -12.14 30.75 -22.20
C THR A 387 -11.57 29.36 -22.43
N ASP A 388 -10.25 29.26 -22.33
CA ASP A 388 -9.55 28.05 -21.90
C ASP A 388 -10.00 27.68 -20.49
N THR A 389 -11.13 26.99 -20.39
CA THR A 389 -11.31 25.95 -19.39
C THR A 389 -11.09 24.64 -20.14
N SER A 390 -9.88 24.09 -20.05
CA SER A 390 -9.66 22.68 -20.30
C SER A 390 -10.54 21.94 -19.29
N SER A 391 -11.79 21.69 -19.67
CA SER A 391 -12.74 20.93 -18.88
C SER A 391 -12.11 19.56 -18.70
N GLU A 392 -11.60 19.30 -17.49
CA GLU A 392 -11.44 17.95 -16.97
C GLU A 392 -12.75 17.23 -17.23
N ARG A 393 -12.82 16.47 -18.33
CA ARG A 393 -13.94 15.57 -18.55
C ARG A 393 -13.74 14.46 -17.54
N PRO A 394 -14.61 14.33 -16.52
CA PRO A 394 -14.56 13.18 -15.65
C PRO A 394 -14.81 11.92 -16.50
N ASP A 395 -14.13 10.83 -16.14
CA ASP A 395 -14.33 9.53 -16.77
C ASP A 395 -15.82 9.13 -16.74
N PHE A 396 -16.36 8.69 -17.88
CA PHE A 396 -17.77 8.36 -18.05
C PHE A 396 -18.25 7.27 -17.07
N VAL A 397 -17.38 6.30 -16.74
CA VAL A 397 -17.68 5.22 -15.79
C VAL A 397 -17.82 5.79 -14.37
N SER A 398 -16.98 6.75 -14.05
CA SER A 398 -16.88 7.41 -12.75
C SER A 398 -18.06 8.36 -12.51
N THR A 399 -18.46 9.12 -13.52
CA THR A 399 -19.68 9.95 -13.50
C THR A 399 -20.94 9.09 -13.36
N SER A 400 -21.03 8.00 -14.11
CA SER A 400 -22.16 7.06 -14.00
C SER A 400 -22.23 6.42 -12.60
N GLY A 401 -21.09 6.08 -12.00
CA GLY A 401 -21.00 5.58 -10.63
C GLY A 401 -21.56 6.56 -9.59
N LEU A 402 -21.24 7.85 -9.73
CA LEU A 402 -21.73 8.90 -8.84
C LEU A 402 -23.24 9.12 -8.99
N GLU A 403 -23.73 9.17 -10.23
CA GLU A 403 -25.17 9.30 -10.54
C GLU A 403 -25.99 8.14 -9.96
N MET A 404 -25.50 6.89 -10.07
CA MET A 404 -26.17 5.72 -9.49
C MET A 404 -26.30 5.80 -7.97
N VAL A 405 -25.27 6.31 -7.28
CA VAL A 405 -25.30 6.49 -5.82
C VAL A 405 -26.27 7.60 -5.43
N GLU A 406 -26.35 8.68 -6.20
CA GLU A 406 -27.33 9.75 -5.98
C GLU A 406 -28.78 9.26 -6.18
N LEU A 407 -29.04 8.48 -7.23
CA LEU A 407 -30.35 7.86 -7.45
C LEU A 407 -30.72 6.92 -6.29
N LEU A 408 -29.77 6.15 -5.76
CA LEU A 408 -30.01 5.28 -4.61
C LEU A 408 -30.37 6.06 -3.35
N ILE A 409 -29.67 7.16 -3.08
CA ILE A 409 -29.97 8.05 -1.95
C ILE A 409 -31.39 8.62 -2.09
N LEU A 410 -31.75 9.10 -3.27
CA LEU A 410 -33.09 9.64 -3.55
C LEU A 410 -34.18 8.57 -3.40
N ALA A 411 -33.97 7.37 -3.94
CA ALA A 411 -34.90 6.25 -3.82
C ALA A 411 -35.09 5.83 -2.35
N ALA A 412 -34.00 5.77 -1.57
CA ALA A 412 -34.08 5.46 -0.15
C ALA A 412 -34.83 6.55 0.64
N GLN A 413 -34.54 7.83 0.38
CA GLN A 413 -35.21 8.96 1.06
C GLN A 413 -36.71 9.02 0.75
N THR A 414 -37.09 8.78 -0.51
CA THR A 414 -38.52 8.71 -0.92
C THR A 414 -39.24 7.54 -0.26
N LEU A 415 -38.56 6.39 -0.11
CA LEU A 415 -39.13 5.24 0.58
C LEU A 415 -39.27 5.48 2.09
N VAL A 416 -38.30 6.15 2.75
CA VAL A 416 -38.44 6.62 4.14
C VAL A 416 -39.66 7.54 4.28
N ALA A 417 -39.82 8.51 3.37
CA ALA A 417 -40.93 9.45 3.40
C ALA A 417 -42.30 8.75 3.23
N ASN A 418 -42.39 7.76 2.33
CA ASN A 418 -43.60 7.00 2.09
C ASN A 418 -43.99 6.10 3.28
N VAL A 419 -43.01 5.44 3.91
CA VAL A 419 -43.23 4.63 5.12
C VAL A 419 -43.69 5.51 6.29
N ASN A 420 -43.10 6.69 6.45
CA ASN A 420 -43.54 7.66 7.46
C ASN A 420 -44.96 8.19 7.19
N LEU A 421 -45.34 8.44 5.93
CA LEU A 421 -46.70 8.85 5.55
C LEU A 421 -47.75 7.76 5.82
N LEU A 422 -47.41 6.49 5.59
CA LEU A 422 -48.28 5.34 5.89
C LEU A 422 -48.49 5.14 7.40
N SER A 423 -47.53 5.53 8.25
CA SER A 423 -47.67 5.48 9.71
C SER A 423 -48.56 6.60 10.30
N VAL A 424 -48.99 7.58 9.49
CA VAL A 424 -49.74 8.77 9.93
C VAL A 424 -51.21 8.76 9.48
N LEU A 425 -51.68 7.75 8.73
CA LEU A 425 -53.11 7.59 8.42
C LEU A 425 -53.85 6.97 9.63
N PRO A 426 -54.69 7.71 10.36
CA PRO A 426 -55.53 7.12 11.39
C PRO A 426 -56.68 6.39 10.71
N SER A 427 -56.94 5.17 11.17
CA SER A 427 -58.17 4.42 10.95
C SER A 427 -59.39 5.31 11.12
N GLN A 428 -60.06 5.65 10.01
CA GLN A 428 -61.46 6.05 10.02
C GLN A 428 -62.21 5.31 8.91
N HIS A 429 -62.72 4.15 9.27
CA HIS A 429 -64.01 3.64 8.79
C HIS A 429 -64.54 2.69 9.87
N GLU A 430 -65.29 3.27 10.80
CA GLU A 430 -66.47 2.63 11.38
C GLU A 430 -67.65 2.88 10.44
#